data_AF-X0LL73-F1
#
_entry.id   AF-X0LL73-F1
#
_cell.length_a   1.000
_cell.length_b   1.000
_cell.length_c   1.000
_cell.angle_alpha   90.00
_cell.angle_beta   90.00
_cell.angle_gamma   90.00
#
_symmetry.space_group_name_H-M   'P 1'
#
loop_
_entity.id
_entity.type
_entity.pdbx_description
1 polymer ?
#
loop_
_entity_poly.entity_id
_entity_poly.type
_entity_poly.pdbx_seq_one_letter_code
_entity_poly.pdbx_strand_id
1 'polypeptide(L)'
;MRLIIRDDETEACKYVANYVVERINAFQPTPEHPFILGLPTGSSPIGVYDMLVRKYKAGEVSFENVVTFNMDEYVGLPRDDPNSYHSFMWKHFFSHVNIHPSNVHILNGNAASPEAECDAYEEAIKAAGGIDLFLAGIGEDGHIAFNEPGSSLASRTRVKTLAYDTILSNSRFFDNDVSRVPRMALTVGVQTVLEAREVVVIILGARKALALQKCVEQGVNHMWSLSCLQLHPHPMIVVDEDATLELQVKTVKYFKSIEKVAREQGFEQILPSKVRTGNVAIPETKIQRAQSPAIIAPEPIASHLLRATPAGDYSMRTPSPDLFPDRMASRIPEPNLNRRLTPNLEVQTDVPKTKVEMIDSAVAMSPDAPVANLLQPMTANIKTMRSPSPDLVPDRMASRIPEPDLNRRLTPNPELQKKMNTVGAH
;
A
#
# COMPACT_ATOMS: atom_id res chain seq x y z
N MET A 1 -8.56 4.37 10.68
CA MET A 1 -7.22 3.97 11.16
C MET A 1 -7.35 3.06 12.37
N ARG A 2 -6.55 1.99 12.41
CA ARG A 2 -6.31 1.15 13.60
C ARG A 2 -4.95 1.52 14.18
N LEU A 3 -4.85 1.76 15.48
CA LEU A 3 -3.57 1.79 16.20
C LEU A 3 -3.58 0.60 17.17
N ILE A 4 -2.65 -0.31 16.97
CA ILE A 4 -2.49 -1.55 17.73
C ILE A 4 -1.25 -1.38 18.59
N ILE A 5 -1.40 -1.51 19.91
CA ILE A 5 -0.31 -1.27 20.88
C ILE A 5 0.03 -2.61 21.53
N ARG A 6 1.33 -2.92 21.61
CA ARG A 6 1.86 -4.14 22.23
C ARG A 6 2.90 -3.80 23.29
N ASP A 7 3.03 -4.70 24.27
CA ASP A 7 3.90 -4.48 25.42
C ASP A 7 5.39 -4.38 25.03
N ASP A 8 5.80 -5.08 23.96
CA ASP A 8 7.17 -5.08 23.45
C ASP A 8 7.27 -5.23 21.91
N GLU A 9 8.49 -5.02 21.38
CA GLU A 9 8.85 -5.16 19.98
C GLU A 9 8.57 -6.56 19.39
N THR A 10 8.70 -7.62 20.19
CA THR A 10 8.51 -9.00 19.74
C THR A 10 7.03 -9.29 19.50
N GLU A 11 6.15 -8.91 20.42
CA GLU A 11 4.70 -9.06 20.26
C GLU A 11 4.14 -8.10 19.18
N ALA A 12 4.74 -6.93 18.98
CA ALA A 12 4.44 -6.06 17.82
C ALA A 12 4.82 -6.73 16.49
N CYS A 13 6.05 -7.24 16.35
CA CYS A 13 6.50 -7.98 15.16
C CYS A 13 5.65 -9.22 14.89
N LYS A 14 5.32 -9.98 15.94
CA LYS A 14 4.47 -11.18 15.90
C LYS A 14 3.06 -10.89 15.43
N TYR A 15 2.48 -9.78 15.89
CA TYR A 15 1.15 -9.36 15.45
C TYR A 15 1.16 -9.04 13.94
N VAL A 16 2.15 -8.29 13.45
CA VAL A 16 2.29 -8.00 12.01
C VAL A 16 2.53 -9.28 11.20
N ALA A 17 3.40 -10.18 11.66
CA ALA A 17 3.71 -11.44 10.97
C ALA A 17 2.49 -12.39 10.92
N ASN A 18 1.71 -12.50 12.00
CA ASN A 18 0.42 -13.19 11.99
C ASN A 18 -0.52 -12.57 10.97
N TYR A 19 -0.66 -11.23 10.99
CA TYR A 19 -1.59 -10.52 10.12
C TYR A 19 -1.25 -10.70 8.63
N VAL A 20 0.02 -10.61 8.24
CA VAL A 20 0.45 -10.85 6.86
C VAL A 20 0.14 -12.30 6.43
N VAL A 21 0.36 -13.29 7.30
CA VAL A 21 0.03 -14.70 7.00
C VAL A 21 -1.49 -14.91 6.89
N GLU A 22 -2.28 -14.35 7.79
CA GLU A 22 -3.74 -14.37 7.72
C GLU A 22 -4.25 -13.72 6.42
N ARG A 23 -3.64 -12.62 5.98
CA ARG A 23 -4.01 -11.93 4.75
C ARG A 23 -3.68 -12.73 3.50
N ILE A 24 -2.49 -13.34 3.42
CA ILE A 24 -2.09 -14.25 2.32
C ILE A 24 -3.03 -15.47 2.28
N ASN A 25 -3.24 -16.15 3.42
CA ASN A 25 -4.05 -17.35 3.49
C ASN A 25 -5.54 -17.09 3.22
N ALA A 26 -6.07 -15.93 3.61
CA ALA A 26 -7.45 -15.52 3.32
C ALA A 26 -7.66 -15.05 1.87
N PHE A 27 -6.58 -14.70 1.16
CA PHE A 27 -6.61 -14.33 -0.26
C PHE A 27 -6.51 -15.55 -1.19
N GLN A 28 -5.82 -16.61 -0.75
CA GLN A 28 -5.61 -17.87 -1.49
C GLN A 28 -4.93 -17.65 -2.86
N PRO A 29 -3.68 -17.15 -2.88
CA PRO A 29 -3.03 -16.75 -4.12
C PRO A 29 -2.73 -17.92 -5.04
N THR A 30 -2.92 -17.69 -6.33
CA THR A 30 -2.71 -18.64 -7.45
C THR A 30 -1.76 -18.03 -8.47
N PRO A 31 -1.16 -18.80 -9.40
CA PRO A 31 -0.30 -18.25 -10.45
C PRO A 31 -1.00 -17.19 -11.31
N GLU A 32 -2.30 -17.32 -11.55
CA GLU A 32 -3.12 -16.37 -12.32
C GLU A 32 -3.63 -15.18 -11.49
N HIS A 33 -3.63 -15.30 -10.16
CA HIS A 33 -4.06 -14.26 -9.23
C HIS A 33 -3.15 -14.27 -7.97
N PRO A 34 -1.92 -13.77 -8.10
CA PRO A 34 -0.95 -13.71 -7.00
C PRO A 34 -1.33 -12.64 -5.97
N PHE A 35 -0.79 -12.77 -4.75
CA PHE A 35 -0.96 -11.75 -3.70
C PHE A 35 0.16 -10.71 -3.80
N ILE A 36 -0.19 -9.43 -3.90
CA ILE A 36 0.77 -8.35 -4.12
C ILE A 36 1.14 -7.67 -2.80
N LEU A 37 2.41 -7.79 -2.39
CA LEU A 37 2.91 -7.37 -1.08
C LEU A 37 3.99 -6.27 -1.19
N GLY A 38 3.67 -5.07 -0.71
CA GLY A 38 4.64 -3.98 -0.53
C GLY A 38 5.53 -4.24 0.69
N LEU A 39 6.85 -4.07 0.57
CA LEU A 39 7.83 -4.41 1.62
C LEU A 39 8.81 -3.27 1.96
N PRO A 40 9.07 -3.00 3.25
CA PRO A 40 10.05 -2.01 3.71
C PRO A 40 11.39 -2.66 4.07
N THR A 41 12.43 -1.84 4.19
CA THR A 41 13.74 -2.23 4.73
C THR A 41 14.01 -1.58 6.10
N GLY A 42 15.26 -1.61 6.56
CA GLY A 42 15.66 -1.02 7.84
C GLY A 42 15.47 -1.95 9.03
N SER A 43 15.64 -1.43 10.25
CA SER A 43 15.69 -2.26 11.47
C SER A 43 14.32 -2.79 11.92
N SER A 44 13.27 -1.99 11.82
CA SER A 44 11.93 -2.32 12.33
C SER A 44 11.27 -3.57 11.72
N PRO A 45 11.35 -3.85 10.40
CA PRO A 45 10.75 -5.07 9.83
C PRO A 45 11.59 -6.34 10.02
N ILE A 46 12.82 -6.30 10.56
CA ILE A 46 13.67 -7.50 10.70
C ILE A 46 12.98 -8.57 11.55
N GLY A 47 12.41 -8.18 12.70
CA GLY A 47 11.65 -9.11 13.55
C GLY A 47 10.42 -9.69 12.85
N VAL A 48 9.77 -8.93 11.97
CA VAL A 48 8.65 -9.43 11.14
C VAL A 48 9.15 -10.48 10.15
N TYR A 49 10.23 -10.22 9.43
CA TYR A 49 10.80 -11.17 8.46
C TYR A 49 11.25 -12.47 9.12
N ASP A 50 11.97 -12.40 10.24
CA ASP A 50 12.37 -13.58 11.02
C ASP A 50 11.17 -14.45 11.42
N MET A 51 10.04 -13.83 11.75
CA MET A 51 8.82 -14.53 12.12
C MET A 51 8.05 -15.09 10.93
N LEU A 52 7.99 -14.38 9.79
CA LEU A 52 7.45 -14.91 8.53
C LEU A 52 8.25 -16.12 8.04
N VAL A 53 9.58 -16.08 8.15
CA VAL A 53 10.47 -17.22 7.83
C VAL A 53 10.21 -18.42 8.73
N ARG A 54 9.98 -18.21 10.04
CA ARG A 54 9.61 -19.29 10.97
C ARG A 54 8.26 -19.91 10.60
N LYS A 55 7.26 -19.09 10.27
CA LYS A 55 5.91 -19.55 9.86
C LYS A 55 5.93 -20.32 8.54
N TYR A 56 6.70 -19.86 7.55
CA TYR A 56 6.96 -20.61 6.32
C TYR A 56 7.59 -21.98 6.63
N LYS A 57 8.64 -22.02 7.46
CA LYS A 57 9.31 -23.28 7.86
C LYS A 57 8.41 -24.20 8.70
N ALA A 58 7.38 -23.67 9.34
CA ALA A 58 6.33 -24.43 10.04
C ALA A 58 5.19 -24.91 9.12
N GLY A 59 5.16 -24.49 7.84
CA GLY A 59 4.10 -24.83 6.90
C GLY A 59 2.81 -23.99 7.04
N GLU A 60 2.86 -22.87 7.76
CA GLU A 60 1.68 -22.00 8.00
C GLU A 60 1.36 -21.06 6.83
N VAL A 61 2.31 -20.84 5.91
CA VAL A 61 2.19 -19.93 4.76
C VAL A 61 3.10 -20.38 3.61
N SER A 62 2.73 -20.04 2.37
CA SER A 62 3.57 -20.18 1.17
C SER A 62 3.74 -18.82 0.48
N PHE A 63 4.94 -18.55 -0.05
CA PHE A 63 5.29 -17.35 -0.79
C PHE A 63 5.44 -17.58 -2.30
N GLU A 64 5.14 -18.78 -2.79
CA GLU A 64 5.26 -19.18 -4.21
C GLU A 64 4.46 -18.27 -5.15
N ASN A 65 3.19 -18.00 -4.80
CA ASN A 65 2.28 -17.12 -5.54
C ASN A 65 2.21 -15.69 -4.93
N VAL A 66 3.27 -15.25 -4.26
CA VAL A 66 3.39 -13.87 -3.74
C VAL A 66 4.32 -13.08 -4.65
N VAL A 67 3.92 -11.86 -4.98
CA VAL A 67 4.72 -10.89 -5.75
C VAL A 67 5.03 -9.72 -4.82
N THR A 68 6.31 -9.34 -4.73
CA THR A 68 6.78 -8.33 -3.78
C THR A 68 7.30 -7.09 -4.48
N PHE A 69 6.93 -5.92 -3.96
CA PHE A 69 7.45 -4.62 -4.40
C PHE A 69 8.10 -3.93 -3.20
N ASN A 70 9.41 -3.70 -3.27
CA ASN A 70 10.11 -2.93 -2.25
C ASN A 70 9.82 -1.42 -2.36
N MET A 71 9.94 -0.71 -1.24
CA MET A 71 9.74 0.74 -1.18
C MET A 71 10.80 1.55 -1.95
N ASP A 72 12.06 1.12 -1.87
CA ASP A 72 13.20 1.98 -2.20
C ASP A 72 14.48 1.18 -2.50
N GLU A 73 15.47 1.85 -3.09
CA GLU A 73 16.87 1.40 -3.22
C GLU A 73 17.80 2.61 -3.37
N TYR A 74 19.04 2.52 -2.90
CA TYR A 74 20.03 3.60 -3.02
C TYR A 74 20.53 3.78 -4.45
N VAL A 75 20.67 5.05 -4.88
CA VAL A 75 21.24 5.37 -6.20
C VAL A 75 22.77 5.29 -6.17
N GLY A 76 23.35 4.56 -7.12
CA GLY A 76 24.80 4.43 -7.31
C GLY A 76 25.52 3.49 -6.32
N LEU A 77 24.78 2.75 -5.49
CA LEU A 77 25.34 1.70 -4.63
C LEU A 77 25.27 0.35 -5.38
N PRO A 78 26.35 -0.45 -5.46
CA PRO A 78 26.33 -1.73 -6.17
C PRO A 78 25.24 -2.69 -5.64
N ARG A 79 24.57 -3.42 -6.53
CA ARG A 79 23.48 -4.36 -6.20
C ARG A 79 23.89 -5.47 -5.21
N ASP A 80 25.17 -5.84 -5.22
CA ASP A 80 25.74 -6.87 -4.35
C ASP A 80 26.44 -6.26 -3.11
N ASP A 81 26.38 -4.93 -2.93
CA ASP A 81 26.88 -4.28 -1.73
C ASP A 81 26.08 -4.75 -0.51
N PRO A 82 26.71 -5.09 0.63
CA PRO A 82 26.01 -5.62 1.81
C PRO A 82 25.00 -4.64 2.43
N ASN A 83 25.10 -3.35 2.12
CA ASN A 83 24.21 -2.29 2.60
C ASN A 83 23.14 -1.87 1.57
N SER A 84 23.14 -2.46 0.37
CA SER A 84 22.02 -2.30 -0.59
C SER A 84 20.74 -2.91 -0.06
N TYR A 85 19.60 -2.36 -0.46
CA TYR A 85 18.29 -2.87 -0.06
C TYR A 85 17.97 -4.20 -0.76
N HIS A 86 18.53 -4.42 -1.94
CA HIS A 86 18.63 -5.73 -2.57
C HIS A 86 19.30 -6.77 -1.64
N SER A 87 20.56 -6.56 -1.23
CA SER A 87 21.26 -7.48 -0.32
C SER A 87 20.54 -7.67 1.02
N PHE A 88 19.98 -6.59 1.59
CA PHE A 88 19.18 -6.65 2.81
C PHE A 88 18.00 -7.63 2.68
N MET A 89 17.20 -7.51 1.62
CA MET A 89 16.01 -8.34 1.43
C MET A 89 16.35 -9.81 1.17
N TRP A 90 17.40 -10.09 0.39
CA TRP A 90 17.86 -11.47 0.18
C TRP A 90 18.42 -12.09 1.46
N LYS A 91 19.17 -11.33 2.27
CA LYS A 91 19.76 -11.78 3.53
C LYS A 91 18.69 -12.09 4.59
N HIS A 92 17.70 -11.22 4.75
CA HIS A 92 16.73 -11.28 5.85
C HIS A 92 15.46 -12.05 5.49
N PHE A 93 15.05 -12.13 4.22
CA PHE A 93 13.76 -12.70 3.86
C PHE A 93 13.82 -13.65 2.65
N PHE A 94 14.14 -13.17 1.45
CA PHE A 94 13.87 -13.92 0.21
C PHE A 94 14.67 -15.23 0.09
N SER A 95 15.89 -15.33 0.63
CA SER A 95 16.66 -16.59 0.59
C SER A 95 16.13 -17.69 1.53
N HIS A 96 15.13 -17.39 2.36
CA HIS A 96 14.63 -18.29 3.41
C HIS A 96 13.19 -18.77 3.19
N VAL A 97 12.54 -18.34 2.10
CA VAL A 97 11.16 -18.66 1.71
C VAL A 97 11.09 -19.13 0.26
N ASN A 98 10.00 -19.79 -0.14
CA ASN A 98 9.78 -20.28 -1.51
C ASN A 98 9.29 -19.20 -2.50
N ILE A 99 9.70 -17.95 -2.35
CA ILE A 99 9.34 -16.90 -3.32
C ILE A 99 10.12 -17.12 -4.63
N HIS A 100 9.44 -17.01 -5.78
CA HIS A 100 10.12 -17.13 -7.06
C HIS A 100 10.88 -15.82 -7.38
N PRO A 101 12.17 -15.85 -7.79
CA PRO A 101 12.96 -14.64 -8.01
C PRO A 101 12.40 -13.66 -9.05
N SER A 102 11.57 -14.10 -10.01
CA SER A 102 10.90 -13.21 -10.97
C SER A 102 9.76 -12.38 -10.35
N ASN A 103 9.27 -12.79 -9.18
CA ASN A 103 8.18 -12.15 -8.46
C ASN A 103 8.72 -11.10 -7.46
N VAL A 104 10.04 -10.90 -7.41
CA VAL A 104 10.72 -9.95 -6.55
C VAL A 104 11.06 -8.69 -7.34
N HIS A 105 10.38 -7.60 -7.03
CA HIS A 105 10.61 -6.29 -7.63
C HIS A 105 11.28 -5.36 -6.61
N ILE A 106 12.46 -4.86 -6.98
CA ILE A 106 13.23 -3.84 -6.24
C ILE A 106 13.73 -2.83 -7.28
N LEU A 107 13.61 -1.55 -6.98
CA LEU A 107 14.06 -0.45 -7.85
C LEU A 107 15.56 -0.56 -8.16
N ASN A 108 15.94 -0.45 -9.44
CA ASN A 108 17.34 -0.49 -9.85
C ASN A 108 18.02 0.88 -9.68
N GLY A 109 18.61 1.12 -8.51
CA GLY A 109 19.39 2.33 -8.21
C GLY A 109 20.63 2.56 -9.11
N ASN A 110 20.98 1.63 -9.99
CA ASN A 110 22.06 1.76 -10.98
C ASN A 110 21.55 1.81 -12.44
N ALA A 111 20.25 2.04 -12.65
CA ALA A 111 19.68 2.20 -13.98
C ALA A 111 20.28 3.42 -14.72
N ALA A 112 20.49 3.28 -16.03
CA ALA A 112 21.05 4.35 -16.87
C ALA A 112 20.14 5.59 -16.97
N SER A 113 18.83 5.39 -16.85
CA SER A 113 17.83 6.47 -16.64
C SER A 113 17.04 6.15 -15.36
N PRO A 114 17.35 6.81 -14.24
CA PRO A 114 16.62 6.68 -12.98
C PRO A 114 15.12 6.99 -13.11
N GLU A 115 14.74 7.92 -13.99
CA GLU A 115 13.35 8.31 -14.23
C GLU A 115 12.58 7.20 -14.96
N ALA A 116 13.16 6.61 -16.00
CA ALA A 116 12.54 5.51 -16.74
C ALA A 116 12.39 4.23 -15.90
N GLU A 117 13.30 3.99 -14.95
CA GLU A 117 13.18 2.94 -13.95
C GLU A 117 11.97 3.17 -13.03
N CYS A 118 11.77 4.40 -12.55
CA CYS A 118 10.61 4.76 -11.73
C CYS A 118 9.28 4.58 -12.47
N ASP A 119 9.20 5.02 -13.73
CA ASP A 119 7.99 4.85 -14.57
C ASP A 119 7.70 3.37 -14.84
N ALA A 120 8.74 2.57 -15.14
CA ALA A 120 8.61 1.13 -15.34
C ALA A 120 8.15 0.41 -14.07
N TYR A 121 8.58 0.86 -12.89
CA TYR A 121 8.16 0.31 -11.60
C TYR A 121 6.69 0.57 -11.30
N GLU A 122 6.19 1.77 -11.59
CA GLU A 122 4.77 2.13 -11.46
C GLU A 122 3.88 1.31 -12.41
N GLU A 123 4.30 1.15 -13.68
CA GLU A 123 3.56 0.31 -14.63
C GLU A 123 3.64 -1.18 -14.26
N ALA A 124 4.71 -1.66 -13.61
CA ALA A 124 4.78 -3.03 -13.07
C ALA A 124 3.79 -3.26 -11.91
N ILE A 125 3.69 -2.31 -10.96
CA ILE A 125 2.69 -2.35 -9.87
C ILE A 125 1.27 -2.38 -10.44
N LYS A 126 1.01 -1.56 -11.47
CA LYS A 126 -0.28 -1.45 -12.14
C LYS A 126 -0.63 -2.69 -12.96
N ALA A 127 0.34 -3.28 -13.65
CA ALA A 127 0.19 -4.55 -14.38
C ALA A 127 -0.11 -5.73 -13.44
N ALA A 128 0.44 -5.70 -12.21
CA ALA A 128 0.13 -6.66 -11.16
C ALA A 128 -1.27 -6.47 -10.52
N GLY A 129 -2.01 -5.40 -10.87
CA GLY A 129 -3.35 -5.13 -10.34
C GLY A 129 -3.39 -4.26 -9.08
N GLY A 130 -2.29 -3.61 -8.74
CA GLY A 130 -2.11 -2.81 -7.51
C GLY A 130 -1.68 -3.65 -6.31
N ILE A 131 -1.30 -2.99 -5.21
CA ILE A 131 -0.76 -3.65 -4.01
C ILE A 131 -1.90 -4.04 -3.06
N ASP A 132 -1.96 -5.31 -2.65
CA ASP A 132 -3.02 -5.82 -1.76
C ASP A 132 -2.76 -5.53 -0.28
N LEU A 133 -1.48 -5.53 0.13
CA LEU A 133 -1.04 -5.10 1.45
C LEU A 133 0.33 -4.43 1.32
N PHE A 134 0.45 -3.21 1.81
CA PHE A 134 1.71 -2.49 1.88
C PHE A 134 2.23 -2.48 3.33
N LEU A 135 3.29 -3.24 3.61
CA LEU A 135 4.02 -3.14 4.87
C LEU A 135 4.98 -1.95 4.80
N ALA A 136 4.97 -1.09 5.80
CA ALA A 136 5.76 0.13 5.85
C ALA A 136 6.45 0.32 7.21
N GLY A 137 7.54 1.09 7.22
CA GLY A 137 8.12 1.69 8.42
C GLY A 137 7.91 3.19 8.47
N ILE A 138 8.47 3.84 9.50
CA ILE A 138 8.52 5.30 9.65
C ILE A 138 9.95 5.77 9.91
N GLY A 139 10.34 6.94 9.37
CA GLY A 139 11.54 7.67 9.77
C GLY A 139 11.45 8.29 11.17
N GLU A 140 12.56 8.80 11.71
CA GLU A 140 12.55 9.60 12.97
C GLU A 140 11.93 11.00 12.75
N ASP A 141 11.90 11.44 11.48
CA ASP A 141 11.28 12.64 10.92
C ASP A 141 9.84 12.42 10.38
N GLY A 142 9.31 11.20 10.50
CA GLY A 142 8.00 10.85 9.96
C GLY A 142 7.92 10.52 8.47
N HIS A 143 9.05 10.29 7.78
CA HIS A 143 8.98 9.83 6.38
C HIS A 143 8.39 8.42 6.24
N ILE A 144 7.73 8.17 5.11
CA ILE A 144 7.35 6.83 4.62
C ILE A 144 8.14 6.52 3.34
N ALA A 145 8.81 5.36 3.26
CA ALA A 145 9.94 5.17 2.32
C ALA A 145 10.93 6.36 2.43
N PHE A 146 11.62 6.75 1.36
CA PHE A 146 12.35 8.03 1.32
C PHE A 146 11.47 9.23 0.94
N ASN A 147 10.19 9.27 1.31
CA ASN A 147 9.38 10.49 1.14
C ASN A 147 9.67 11.51 2.26
N GLU A 148 10.91 12.03 2.24
CA GLU A 148 11.46 13.01 3.19
C GLU A 148 10.55 14.23 3.38
N PRO A 149 10.62 14.93 4.54
CA PRO A 149 9.88 16.15 4.83
C PRO A 149 9.85 17.16 3.67
N GLY A 150 8.66 17.66 3.37
CA GLY A 150 8.38 18.54 2.22
C GLY A 150 8.01 17.80 0.92
N SER A 151 8.09 16.47 0.88
CA SER A 151 7.65 15.67 -0.28
C SER A 151 6.15 15.82 -0.56
N SER A 152 5.76 15.94 -1.83
CA SER A 152 4.34 16.01 -2.20
C SER A 152 3.58 14.77 -1.74
N LEU A 153 2.42 14.97 -1.11
CA LEU A 153 1.54 13.87 -0.68
C LEU A 153 0.88 13.15 -1.86
N ALA A 154 0.84 13.79 -3.04
CA ALA A 154 0.39 13.19 -4.30
C ALA A 154 1.57 12.68 -5.17
N SER A 155 2.75 12.45 -4.58
CA SER A 155 3.94 12.02 -5.32
C SER A 155 3.85 10.58 -5.81
N ARG A 156 4.46 10.32 -6.98
CA ARG A 156 4.76 8.98 -7.52
C ARG A 156 6.20 8.56 -7.21
N THR A 157 6.54 7.35 -7.62
CA THR A 157 7.88 6.79 -7.61
C THR A 157 8.85 7.71 -8.34
N ARG A 158 10.00 8.01 -7.73
CA ARG A 158 10.95 9.01 -8.24
C ARG A 158 12.33 8.90 -7.58
N VAL A 159 13.31 9.59 -8.16
CA VAL A 159 14.57 9.92 -7.48
C VAL A 159 14.31 10.93 -6.37
N LYS A 160 14.89 10.71 -5.19
CA LYS A 160 14.84 11.64 -4.06
C LYS A 160 16.19 11.77 -3.38
N THR A 161 16.63 13.02 -3.18
CA THR A 161 17.77 13.35 -2.31
C THR A 161 17.41 13.08 -0.86
N LEU A 162 18.28 12.39 -0.14
CA LEU A 162 18.09 12.08 1.28
C LEU A 162 18.26 13.32 2.16
N ALA A 163 17.48 13.40 3.24
CA ALA A 163 17.61 14.40 4.27
C ALA A 163 18.86 14.15 5.12
N TYR A 164 19.35 15.21 5.78
CA TYR A 164 20.52 15.11 6.66
C TYR A 164 20.29 14.15 7.83
N ASP A 165 19.09 14.15 8.41
CA ASP A 165 18.71 13.26 9.52
C ASP A 165 18.64 11.79 9.08
N THR A 166 18.14 11.52 7.87
CA THR A 166 18.17 10.20 7.23
C THR A 166 19.60 9.71 6.99
N ILE A 167 20.47 10.60 6.49
CA ILE A 167 21.90 10.29 6.30
C ILE A 167 22.57 9.97 7.65
N LEU A 168 22.31 10.75 8.70
CA LEU A 168 22.81 10.48 10.05
C LEU A 168 22.30 9.14 10.59
N SER A 169 21.00 8.86 10.50
CA SER A 169 20.39 7.62 11.00
C SER A 169 20.90 6.38 10.25
N ASN A 170 21.14 6.50 8.94
CA ASN A 170 21.65 5.41 8.10
C ASN A 170 23.19 5.26 8.16
N SER A 171 23.94 6.27 8.60
CA SER A 171 25.41 6.19 8.74
C SER A 171 25.89 4.99 9.58
N ARG A 172 25.08 4.54 10.55
CA ARG A 172 25.32 3.32 11.36
C ARG A 172 25.54 2.03 10.55
N PHE A 173 25.05 1.99 9.31
CA PHE A 173 25.25 0.87 8.38
C PHE A 173 26.52 1.04 7.54
N PHE A 174 27.03 2.27 7.40
CA PHE A 174 28.21 2.64 6.61
C PHE A 174 29.39 3.00 7.52
N ASP A 175 29.68 2.14 8.51
CA ASP A 175 30.77 2.30 9.50
C ASP A 175 30.72 3.60 10.34
N ASN A 176 29.53 4.21 10.47
CA ASN A 176 29.29 5.56 11.03
C ASN A 176 29.91 6.71 10.22
N ASP A 177 30.26 6.47 8.95
CA ASP A 177 30.79 7.48 8.04
C ASP A 177 29.67 8.08 7.17
N VAL A 178 29.26 9.29 7.52
CA VAL A 178 28.30 10.13 6.78
C VAL A 178 28.70 10.35 5.32
N SER A 179 29.99 10.31 4.97
CA SER A 179 30.45 10.53 3.59
C SER A 179 30.23 9.33 2.68
N ARG A 180 30.05 8.14 3.25
CA ARG A 180 29.82 6.87 2.53
C ARG A 180 28.35 6.54 2.30
N VAL A 181 27.43 7.26 2.96
CA VAL A 181 25.99 7.10 2.75
C VAL A 181 25.62 7.67 1.37
N PRO A 182 24.91 6.92 0.51
CA PRO A 182 24.41 7.43 -0.77
C PRO A 182 23.52 8.66 -0.56
N ARG A 183 23.70 9.70 -1.38
CA ARG A 183 22.97 10.97 -1.23
C ARG A 183 21.57 10.98 -1.86
N MET A 184 21.26 9.98 -2.67
CA MET A 184 20.00 9.85 -3.38
C MET A 184 19.53 8.40 -3.34
N ALA A 185 18.22 8.22 -3.39
CA ALA A 185 17.57 6.93 -3.51
C ALA A 185 16.46 7.00 -4.58
N LEU A 186 16.12 5.86 -5.15
CA LEU A 186 14.83 5.64 -5.78
C LEU A 186 13.84 5.27 -4.69
N THR A 187 12.64 5.84 -4.72
CA THR A 187 11.59 5.59 -3.73
C THR A 187 10.23 5.61 -4.38
N VAL A 188 9.34 4.73 -3.94
CA VAL A 188 7.90 4.83 -4.21
C VAL A 188 7.35 6.15 -3.68
N GLY A 189 6.32 6.66 -4.32
CA GLY A 189 5.66 7.90 -3.91
C GLY A 189 4.67 7.72 -2.76
N VAL A 190 4.30 8.83 -2.12
CA VAL A 190 3.25 8.82 -1.09
C VAL A 190 1.92 8.32 -1.68
N GLN A 191 1.57 8.75 -2.89
CA GLN A 191 0.37 8.31 -3.59
C GLN A 191 0.45 6.83 -3.98
N THR A 192 1.64 6.35 -4.38
CA THR A 192 1.90 4.93 -4.70
C THR A 192 1.61 4.02 -3.50
N VAL A 193 1.91 4.46 -2.27
CA VAL A 193 1.56 3.70 -1.06
C VAL A 193 0.07 3.85 -0.71
N LEU A 194 -0.52 5.04 -0.88
CA LEU A 194 -1.96 5.28 -0.63
C LEU A 194 -2.90 4.56 -1.62
N GLU A 195 -2.37 4.07 -2.75
CA GLU A 195 -3.11 3.26 -3.72
C GLU A 195 -3.12 1.76 -3.39
N ALA A 196 -2.40 1.33 -2.35
CA ALA A 196 -2.55 -0.01 -1.82
C ALA A 196 -3.96 -0.22 -1.26
N ARG A 197 -4.46 -1.46 -1.31
CA ARG A 197 -5.76 -1.82 -0.71
C ARG A 197 -5.74 -1.72 0.82
N GLU A 198 -4.57 -1.92 1.41
CA GLU A 198 -4.30 -1.94 2.84
C GLU A 198 -2.87 -1.45 3.10
N VAL A 199 -2.67 -0.64 4.13
CA VAL A 199 -1.34 -0.21 4.57
C VAL A 199 -1.16 -0.58 6.04
N VAL A 200 -0.11 -1.33 6.35
CA VAL A 200 0.29 -1.74 7.70
C VAL A 200 1.64 -1.11 8.01
N VAL A 201 1.72 -0.29 9.06
CA VAL A 201 2.97 0.36 9.48
C VAL A 201 3.45 -0.28 10.77
N ILE A 202 4.73 -0.66 10.84
CA ILE A 202 5.38 -1.05 12.09
C ILE A 202 6.29 0.07 12.61
N ILE A 203 6.09 0.48 13.86
CA ILE A 203 6.82 1.58 14.50
C ILE A 203 7.28 1.13 15.88
N LEU A 204 8.59 1.16 16.12
CA LEU A 204 9.22 0.53 17.27
C LEU A 204 10.24 1.47 17.93
N GLY A 205 10.19 1.52 19.26
CA GLY A 205 11.14 2.21 20.13
C GLY A 205 10.94 3.73 20.25
N ALA A 206 11.38 4.26 21.39
CA ALA A 206 11.18 5.65 21.82
C ALA A 206 11.61 6.72 20.80
N ARG A 207 12.63 6.46 19.97
CA ARG A 207 13.09 7.38 18.91
C ARG A 207 12.01 7.73 17.89
N LYS A 208 11.00 6.87 17.71
CA LYS A 208 9.90 7.09 16.77
C LYS A 208 8.66 7.73 17.40
N ALA A 209 8.67 7.97 18.72
CA ALA A 209 7.48 8.44 19.44
C ALA A 209 7.02 9.83 18.98
N LEU A 210 7.95 10.77 18.76
CA LEU A 210 7.61 12.09 18.22
C LEU A 210 6.96 11.96 16.84
N ALA A 211 7.54 11.20 15.93
CA ALA A 211 7.01 10.98 14.60
C ALA A 211 5.61 10.32 14.62
N LEU A 212 5.38 9.35 15.52
CA LEU A 212 4.06 8.76 15.75
C LEU A 212 3.04 9.81 16.22
N GLN A 213 3.38 10.64 17.22
CA GLN A 213 2.51 11.74 17.69
C GLN A 213 2.13 12.68 16.53
N LYS A 214 3.10 13.09 15.71
CA LYS A 214 2.86 13.97 14.56
C LYS A 214 1.93 13.34 13.53
N CYS A 215 2.04 12.04 13.29
CA CYS A 215 1.24 11.36 12.28
C CYS A 215 -0.16 10.93 12.76
N VAL A 216 -0.37 10.77 14.08
CA VAL A 216 -1.63 10.30 14.66
C VAL A 216 -2.47 11.41 15.29
N GLU A 217 -1.85 12.37 16.00
CA GLU A 217 -2.57 13.41 16.76
C GLU A 217 -2.62 14.78 16.07
N GLN A 218 -1.73 15.04 15.11
CA GLN A 218 -1.70 16.29 14.35
C GLN A 218 -2.34 16.11 12.96
N GLY A 219 -2.64 17.21 12.27
CA GLY A 219 -3.25 17.15 10.94
C GLY A 219 -2.29 16.68 9.85
N VAL A 220 -2.86 16.19 8.74
CA VAL A 220 -2.12 15.81 7.52
C VAL A 220 -1.17 16.92 7.08
N ASN A 221 0.12 16.60 6.96
CA ASN A 221 1.18 17.56 6.70
C ASN A 221 2.33 16.91 5.91
N HIS A 222 2.77 17.56 4.81
CA HIS A 222 3.88 17.09 3.98
C HIS A 222 5.26 17.08 4.69
N MET A 223 5.39 17.74 5.84
CA MET A 223 6.58 17.63 6.71
C MET A 223 6.64 16.32 7.50
N TRP A 224 5.53 15.59 7.62
CA TRP A 224 5.43 14.31 8.31
C TRP A 224 4.68 13.36 7.38
N SER A 225 5.33 12.85 6.33
CA SER A 225 4.61 12.28 5.17
C SER A 225 3.75 11.05 5.52
N LEU A 226 4.08 10.29 6.57
CA LEU A 226 3.22 9.21 7.09
C LEU A 226 1.83 9.71 7.58
N SER A 227 1.68 10.99 7.96
CA SER A 227 0.38 11.59 8.32
C SER A 227 -0.68 11.47 7.22
N CYS A 228 -0.27 11.25 5.97
CA CYS A 228 -1.17 10.96 4.85
C CYS A 228 -2.08 9.74 5.08
N LEU A 229 -1.68 8.79 5.95
CA LEU A 229 -2.47 7.61 6.27
C LEU A 229 -3.80 7.93 6.96
N GLN A 230 -3.98 9.15 7.48
CA GLN A 230 -5.30 9.62 7.93
C GLN A 230 -6.34 9.69 6.80
N LEU A 231 -5.89 9.81 5.54
CA LEU A 231 -6.72 9.83 4.34
C LEU A 231 -6.97 8.43 3.74
N HIS A 232 -6.21 7.42 4.18
CA HIS A 232 -6.29 6.06 3.64
C HIS A 232 -7.52 5.32 4.20
N PRO A 233 -8.27 4.54 3.39
CA PRO A 233 -9.47 3.83 3.85
C PRO A 233 -9.17 2.71 4.87
N HIS A 234 -8.05 2.01 4.70
CA HIS A 234 -7.66 0.87 5.53
C HIS A 234 -6.22 0.96 6.06
N PRO A 235 -5.89 1.92 6.96
CA PRO A 235 -4.57 2.06 7.55
C PRO A 235 -4.52 1.41 8.94
N MET A 236 -3.49 0.59 9.15
CA MET A 236 -3.14 0.01 10.43
C MET A 236 -1.74 0.46 10.84
N ILE A 237 -1.58 0.87 12.08
CA ILE A 237 -0.29 1.17 12.69
C ILE A 237 -0.13 0.21 13.87
N VAL A 238 0.99 -0.50 13.94
CA VAL A 238 1.33 -1.45 15.01
C VAL A 238 2.59 -0.95 15.71
N VAL A 239 2.50 -0.79 17.03
CA VAL A 239 3.52 -0.13 17.85
C VAL A 239 3.82 -0.89 19.14
N ASP A 240 5.02 -0.70 19.68
CA ASP A 240 5.36 -1.02 21.06
C ASP A 240 4.95 0.12 22.02
N GLU A 241 4.98 -0.12 23.34
CA GLU A 241 4.69 0.94 24.33
C GLU A 241 5.68 2.11 24.22
N ASP A 242 6.96 1.84 23.95
CA ASP A 242 8.03 2.84 23.85
C ASP A 242 7.79 3.85 22.71
N ALA A 243 7.26 3.42 21.57
CA ALA A 243 6.84 4.34 20.51
C ALA A 243 5.64 5.22 20.92
N THR A 244 4.93 4.93 22.02
CA THR A 244 3.77 5.73 22.47
C THR A 244 4.09 6.85 23.46
N LEU A 245 5.35 7.02 23.87
CA LEU A 245 5.76 7.95 24.93
C LEU A 245 5.34 9.42 24.72
N GLU A 246 5.24 9.88 23.47
CA GLU A 246 4.83 11.24 23.11
C GLU A 246 3.32 11.38 22.82
N LEU A 247 2.55 10.28 22.86
CA LEU A 247 1.10 10.30 22.67
C LEU A 247 0.39 10.75 23.95
N GLN A 248 -0.78 11.37 23.78
CA GLN A 248 -1.65 11.66 24.92
C GLN A 248 -2.16 10.36 25.55
N VAL A 249 -2.16 10.32 26.88
CA VAL A 249 -2.73 9.20 27.67
C VAL A 249 -4.17 8.87 27.26
N LYS A 250 -4.94 9.86 26.79
CA LYS A 250 -6.29 9.67 26.26
C LYS A 250 -6.31 8.89 24.94
N THR A 251 -5.38 9.18 24.02
CA THR A 251 -5.20 8.50 22.73
C THR A 251 -4.85 7.03 22.95
N VAL A 252 -3.84 6.76 23.78
CA VAL A 252 -3.42 5.39 24.13
C VAL A 252 -4.58 4.59 24.76
N LYS A 253 -5.29 5.18 25.73
CA LYS A 253 -6.46 4.53 26.36
C LYS A 253 -7.60 4.29 25.39
N TYR A 254 -7.87 5.21 24.46
CA TYR A 254 -8.90 5.07 23.44
C TYR A 254 -8.66 3.86 22.55
N PHE A 255 -7.45 3.73 21.99
CA PHE A 255 -7.12 2.63 21.10
C PHE A 255 -7.04 1.27 21.82
N LYS A 256 -6.39 1.19 23.00
CA LYS A 256 -6.40 -0.05 23.81
C LYS A 256 -7.82 -0.48 24.20
N SER A 257 -8.71 0.47 24.50
CA SER A 257 -10.12 0.18 24.83
C SER A 257 -10.88 -0.36 23.62
N ILE A 258 -10.75 0.27 22.45
CA ILE A 258 -11.40 -0.18 21.22
C ILE A 258 -10.92 -1.57 20.81
N GLU A 259 -9.61 -1.83 20.84
CA GLU A 259 -9.05 -3.13 20.48
C GLU A 259 -9.56 -4.23 21.41
N LYS A 260 -9.60 -3.95 22.73
CA LYS A 260 -10.15 -4.88 23.72
C LYS A 260 -11.61 -5.21 23.46
N VAL A 261 -12.46 -4.19 23.27
CA VAL A 261 -13.90 -4.38 23.02
C VAL A 261 -14.14 -5.10 21.69
N ALA A 262 -13.39 -4.74 20.64
CA ALA A 262 -13.41 -5.42 19.35
C ALA A 262 -13.14 -6.94 19.51
N ARG A 263 -12.07 -7.30 20.24
CA ARG A 263 -11.71 -8.69 20.52
C ARG A 263 -12.76 -9.42 21.38
N GLU A 264 -13.30 -8.77 22.41
CA GLU A 264 -14.34 -9.34 23.30
C GLU A 264 -15.66 -9.60 22.58
N GLN A 265 -16.01 -8.78 21.58
CA GLN A 265 -17.20 -8.97 20.75
C GLN A 265 -16.97 -9.90 19.55
N GLY A 266 -15.76 -10.44 19.36
CA GLY A 266 -15.38 -11.17 18.15
C GLY A 266 -15.44 -10.33 16.86
N PHE A 267 -15.44 -9.00 16.99
CA PHE A 267 -15.50 -8.06 15.89
C PHE A 267 -14.09 -7.60 15.52
N GLU A 268 -13.46 -8.30 14.58
CA GLU A 268 -12.28 -7.75 13.92
C GLU A 268 -12.71 -6.75 12.83
N GLN A 269 -11.95 -5.67 12.64
CA GLN A 269 -12.08 -4.83 11.45
C GLN A 269 -11.51 -5.58 10.23
N ILE A 270 -12.30 -6.54 9.75
CA ILE A 270 -12.04 -7.34 8.57
C ILE A 270 -12.34 -6.48 7.34
N LEU A 271 -11.41 -6.45 6.39
CA LEU A 271 -11.61 -5.79 5.09
C LEU A 271 -12.88 -6.33 4.39
N PRO A 272 -13.61 -5.49 3.63
CA PRO A 272 -14.70 -5.96 2.78
C PRO A 272 -14.20 -7.12 1.90
N SER A 273 -15.03 -8.15 1.68
CA SER A 273 -14.60 -9.40 1.02
C SER A 273 -13.85 -9.16 -0.29
N LYS A 274 -14.35 -8.27 -1.15
CA LYS A 274 -13.71 -7.85 -2.42
C LYS A 274 -12.32 -7.21 -2.27
N VAL A 275 -12.02 -6.60 -1.13
CA VAL A 275 -10.70 -6.04 -0.81
C VAL A 275 -9.81 -7.12 -0.19
N ARG A 276 -10.41 -8.03 0.59
CA ARG A 276 -9.72 -9.14 1.25
C ARG A 276 -9.22 -10.22 0.27
N THR A 277 -10.00 -10.53 -0.77
CA THR A 277 -9.71 -11.58 -1.77
C THR A 277 -9.26 -11.03 -3.13
N GLY A 278 -8.98 -9.73 -3.23
CA GLY A 278 -8.74 -9.06 -4.51
C GLY A 278 -9.94 -9.07 -5.47
N ASN A 279 -9.71 -8.68 -6.71
CA ASN A 279 -10.75 -8.52 -7.74
C ASN A 279 -11.27 -9.85 -8.34
N VAL A 280 -11.19 -10.96 -7.59
CA VAL A 280 -11.79 -12.23 -7.98
C VAL A 280 -13.30 -12.08 -8.06
N ALA A 281 -13.89 -12.40 -9.21
CA ALA A 281 -15.31 -12.69 -9.29
C ALA A 281 -15.57 -13.91 -8.41
N ILE A 282 -16.15 -13.69 -7.23
CA ILE A 282 -16.48 -14.74 -6.25
C ILE A 282 -17.10 -15.89 -7.04
N PRO A 283 -16.51 -17.09 -7.08
CA PRO A 283 -17.11 -18.21 -7.79
C PRO A 283 -18.47 -18.44 -7.14
N GLU A 284 -19.55 -18.14 -7.88
CA GLU A 284 -20.88 -18.51 -7.44
C GLU A 284 -20.86 -20.02 -7.24
N THR A 285 -20.88 -20.45 -5.98
CA THR A 285 -21.18 -21.83 -5.63
C THR A 285 -22.60 -22.08 -6.10
N LYS A 286 -22.74 -22.44 -7.37
CA LYS A 286 -23.96 -23.00 -7.94
C LYS A 286 -24.15 -24.32 -7.24
N ILE A 287 -24.80 -24.25 -6.08
CA ILE A 287 -25.40 -25.40 -5.42
C ILE A 287 -26.39 -25.93 -6.44
N GLN A 288 -25.94 -26.87 -7.28
CA GLN A 288 -26.83 -27.79 -7.94
C GLN A 288 -27.57 -28.46 -6.81
N ARG A 289 -28.80 -28.00 -6.59
CA ARG A 289 -29.74 -28.60 -5.65
C ARG A 289 -29.93 -30.01 -6.18
N ALA A 290 -29.17 -30.96 -5.63
CA ALA A 290 -29.31 -32.36 -5.97
C ALA A 290 -30.80 -32.64 -5.82
N GLN A 291 -31.46 -33.03 -6.91
CA GLN A 291 -32.84 -33.43 -6.83
C GLN A 291 -32.83 -34.67 -5.94
N SER A 292 -33.23 -34.49 -4.68
CA SER A 292 -33.50 -35.61 -3.80
C SER A 292 -34.41 -36.53 -4.59
N PRO A 293 -34.03 -37.80 -4.84
CA PRO A 293 -34.91 -38.71 -5.56
C PRO A 293 -36.22 -38.72 -4.77
N ALA A 294 -37.30 -38.30 -5.42
CA ALA A 294 -38.58 -38.19 -4.76
C ALA A 294 -38.89 -39.58 -4.18
N ILE A 295 -38.98 -39.67 -2.85
CA ILE A 295 -39.42 -40.90 -2.20
C ILE A 295 -40.91 -41.00 -2.53
N ILE A 296 -41.21 -41.62 -3.67
CA ILE A 296 -42.55 -41.98 -4.07
C ILE A 296 -43.03 -42.97 -3.02
N ALA A 297 -43.90 -42.48 -2.12
CA ALA A 297 -44.61 -43.37 -1.21
C ALA A 297 -45.39 -44.38 -2.07
N PRO A 298 -45.27 -45.70 -1.79
CA PRO A 298 -45.98 -46.69 -2.59
C PRO A 298 -47.49 -46.47 -2.43
N GLU A 299 -48.18 -46.28 -3.55
CA GLU A 299 -49.64 -46.20 -3.53
C GLU A 299 -50.24 -47.52 -3.02
N PRO A 300 -51.32 -47.48 -2.22
CA PRO A 300 -51.96 -48.69 -1.73
C PRO A 300 -52.65 -49.41 -2.91
N ILE A 301 -52.09 -50.55 -3.30
CA ILE A 301 -52.63 -51.40 -4.36
C ILE A 301 -54.00 -51.94 -3.91
N ALA A 302 -55.07 -51.30 -4.37
CA ALA A 302 -56.43 -51.81 -4.23
C ALA A 302 -56.57 -53.11 -5.03
N SER A 303 -57.02 -54.18 -4.36
CA SER A 303 -57.11 -55.54 -4.88
C SER A 303 -58.23 -55.69 -5.92
N HIS A 304 -57.96 -55.32 -7.17
CA HIS A 304 -58.90 -55.45 -8.29
C HIS A 304 -58.74 -56.75 -9.11
N LEU A 305 -58.46 -57.88 -8.44
CA LEU A 305 -58.59 -59.22 -9.05
C LEU A 305 -60.01 -59.76 -8.86
N LEU A 306 -60.92 -59.34 -9.75
CA LEU A 306 -62.11 -60.05 -10.25
C LEU A 306 -63.08 -59.07 -10.94
N ARG A 307 -62.81 -58.74 -12.20
CA ARG A 307 -63.87 -58.30 -13.12
C ARG A 307 -63.57 -58.75 -14.55
N ALA A 308 -64.56 -59.37 -15.19
CA ALA A 308 -64.42 -59.95 -16.52
C ALA A 308 -64.23 -58.89 -17.60
N THR A 309 -63.49 -59.24 -18.64
CA THR A 309 -63.33 -58.47 -19.87
C THR A 309 -64.60 -58.54 -20.73
N PRO A 310 -65.11 -57.40 -21.23
CA PRO A 310 -65.96 -57.38 -22.41
C PRO A 310 -65.10 -57.31 -23.68
N ALA A 311 -65.46 -58.08 -24.71
CA ALA A 311 -64.90 -57.94 -26.05
C ALA A 311 -65.54 -56.73 -26.78
N GLY A 312 -64.77 -56.04 -27.61
CA GLY A 312 -65.25 -54.92 -28.42
C GLY A 312 -64.13 -54.31 -29.28
N ASP A 313 -64.28 -54.41 -30.60
CA ASP A 313 -63.28 -54.07 -31.60
C ASP A 313 -62.99 -52.55 -31.75
N TYR A 314 -61.75 -52.21 -32.11
CA TYR A 314 -61.33 -51.65 -33.41
C TYR A 314 -60.04 -50.81 -33.28
N SER A 315 -59.02 -51.12 -34.11
CA SER A 315 -57.84 -50.27 -34.25
C SER A 315 -58.11 -49.07 -35.17
N MET A 316 -57.90 -47.86 -34.66
CA MET A 316 -57.80 -46.64 -35.47
C MET A 316 -56.38 -46.08 -35.37
N ARG A 317 -55.69 -45.93 -36.50
CA ARG A 317 -54.34 -45.36 -36.59
C ARG A 317 -54.39 -43.84 -36.44
N THR A 318 -53.46 -43.27 -35.66
CA THR A 318 -53.09 -41.84 -35.75
C THR A 318 -51.98 -41.63 -36.79
N PRO A 319 -51.96 -40.46 -37.47
CA PRO A 319 -51.08 -40.24 -38.62
C PRO A 319 -49.63 -39.88 -38.24
N SER A 320 -48.72 -40.08 -39.19
CA SER A 320 -47.30 -39.75 -39.09
C SER A 320 -47.03 -38.24 -39.00
N PRO A 321 -45.91 -37.80 -38.39
CA PRO A 321 -45.49 -36.40 -38.39
C PRO A 321 -44.89 -35.95 -39.73
N ASP A 322 -45.09 -34.68 -40.08
CA ASP A 322 -44.63 -34.06 -41.33
C ASP A 322 -43.10 -33.89 -41.44
N LEU A 323 -42.60 -34.03 -42.66
CA LEU A 323 -41.19 -33.86 -43.02
C LEU A 323 -40.89 -32.40 -43.43
N PHE A 324 -40.00 -31.72 -42.71
CA PHE A 324 -39.46 -30.42 -43.13
C PHE A 324 -38.26 -30.61 -44.08
N PRO A 325 -38.23 -29.97 -45.27
CA PRO A 325 -37.10 -30.07 -46.19
C PRO A 325 -35.92 -29.18 -45.77
N ASP A 326 -34.77 -29.81 -45.53
CA ASP A 326 -33.48 -29.16 -45.23
C ASP A 326 -33.01 -28.29 -46.40
N ARG A 327 -32.60 -27.04 -46.12
CA ARG A 327 -32.15 -26.08 -47.15
C ARG A 327 -30.63 -26.09 -47.27
N MET A 328 -30.14 -26.58 -48.41
CA MET A 328 -28.73 -26.70 -48.83
C MET A 328 -27.87 -25.39 -48.82
N ALA A 329 -28.38 -24.27 -48.32
CA ALA A 329 -27.67 -22.99 -48.27
C ALA A 329 -26.78 -22.82 -47.00
N SER A 330 -26.85 -23.74 -46.04
CA SER A 330 -26.18 -23.65 -44.73
C SER A 330 -24.76 -24.23 -44.67
N ARG A 331 -24.14 -24.61 -45.81
CA ARG A 331 -22.96 -25.50 -45.83
C ARG A 331 -21.66 -24.98 -46.47
N ILE A 332 -21.56 -23.72 -46.91
CA ILE A 332 -20.30 -23.17 -47.48
C ILE A 332 -20.04 -21.73 -47.00
N PRO A 333 -18.81 -21.34 -46.59
CA PRO A 333 -18.51 -20.04 -45.99
C PRO A 333 -17.80 -19.02 -46.93
N GLU A 334 -18.35 -17.79 -47.01
CA GLU A 334 -17.67 -16.49 -47.30
C GLU A 334 -16.85 -16.35 -48.62
N PRO A 335 -16.36 -15.14 -49.03
CA PRO A 335 -16.74 -13.75 -48.70
C PRO A 335 -17.05 -12.87 -49.96
N ASN A 336 -17.57 -11.66 -49.72
CA ASN A 336 -17.49 -10.46 -50.60
C ASN A 336 -17.58 -10.63 -52.15
N LEU A 337 -18.80 -10.60 -52.70
CA LEU A 337 -19.03 -10.33 -54.13
C LEU A 337 -20.11 -9.26 -54.35
N ASN A 338 -19.71 -8.10 -54.89
CA ASN A 338 -20.54 -7.09 -55.59
C ASN A 338 -21.77 -6.54 -54.80
N ARG A 339 -21.68 -5.43 -54.06
CA ARG A 339 -21.59 -4.04 -54.58
C ARG A 339 -22.11 -3.86 -56.02
N ARG A 340 -23.08 -2.94 -56.19
CA ARG A 340 -23.79 -2.50 -57.43
C ARG A 340 -25.12 -3.19 -57.74
N LEU A 341 -26.18 -2.84 -57.02
CA LEU A 341 -27.39 -2.20 -57.59
C LEU A 341 -27.92 -1.20 -56.54
N THR A 342 -28.15 0.04 -56.94
CA THR A 342 -28.43 1.23 -56.09
C THR A 342 -29.83 1.80 -56.42
N PRO A 343 -30.26 2.98 -55.92
CA PRO A 343 -30.73 3.24 -54.55
C PRO A 343 -32.08 4.04 -54.48
N ASN A 344 -32.60 4.29 -53.27
CA ASN A 344 -33.27 5.52 -52.75
C ASN A 344 -34.27 5.15 -51.63
N LEU A 345 -34.38 5.80 -50.47
CA LEU A 345 -34.37 7.23 -50.01
C LEU A 345 -35.78 7.83 -49.83
N GLU A 346 -36.37 7.52 -48.67
CA GLU A 346 -37.40 8.22 -47.88
C GLU A 346 -37.40 7.41 -46.54
N VAL A 347 -37.43 7.94 -45.31
CA VAL A 347 -37.99 9.17 -44.72
C VAL A 347 -37.09 9.63 -43.56
N GLN A 348 -36.88 10.93 -43.37
CA GLN A 348 -36.57 11.49 -42.04
C GLN A 348 -37.06 12.94 -41.93
N THR A 349 -37.68 13.25 -40.79
CA THR A 349 -38.51 14.44 -40.57
C THR A 349 -37.85 15.50 -39.69
N ASP A 350 -38.06 16.76 -40.07
CA ASP A 350 -38.20 17.95 -39.23
C ASP A 350 -37.03 18.55 -38.42
N VAL A 351 -37.17 19.86 -38.29
CA VAL A 351 -36.32 20.98 -37.87
C VAL A 351 -37.14 21.76 -36.79
N PRO A 352 -36.70 22.79 -36.00
CA PRO A 352 -35.43 23.56 -35.97
C PRO A 352 -34.76 23.75 -34.59
N LYS A 353 -33.58 24.41 -34.59
CA LYS A 353 -33.38 25.69 -33.83
C LYS A 353 -32.17 26.52 -34.32
N THR A 354 -32.51 27.68 -34.88
CA THR A 354 -31.84 29.01 -34.85
C THR A 354 -30.65 29.23 -33.91
N LYS A 355 -29.71 30.15 -34.16
CA LYS A 355 -29.29 30.95 -35.35
C LYS A 355 -27.98 31.66 -34.94
N VAL A 356 -26.99 31.77 -35.81
CA VAL A 356 -25.78 32.59 -35.60
C VAL A 356 -25.90 33.86 -36.45
N GLU A 357 -25.48 35.01 -35.91
CA GLU A 357 -25.31 36.24 -36.68
C GLU A 357 -24.04 36.99 -36.25
N MET A 358 -23.40 37.65 -37.22
CA MET A 358 -22.07 38.25 -37.09
C MET A 358 -22.16 39.75 -36.76
N ILE A 359 -21.05 40.32 -36.27
CA ILE A 359 -20.75 41.75 -36.45
C ILE A 359 -19.28 41.88 -36.89
N ASP A 360 -19.07 42.49 -38.05
CA ASP A 360 -17.77 42.93 -38.55
C ASP A 360 -17.30 44.22 -37.85
N SER A 361 -15.98 44.39 -37.69
CA SER A 361 -15.32 45.68 -37.94
C SER A 361 -13.80 45.51 -38.08
N ALA A 362 -13.24 46.01 -39.19
CA ALA A 362 -11.81 45.97 -39.48
C ALA A 362 -11.22 47.39 -39.51
N VAL A 363 -9.97 47.55 -39.03
CA VAL A 363 -9.08 48.70 -39.34
C VAL A 363 -7.62 48.21 -39.35
N ALA A 364 -6.77 48.85 -40.17
CA ALA A 364 -5.35 48.55 -40.41
C ALA A 364 -4.50 49.87 -40.26
N MET A 365 -3.18 49.97 -40.48
CA MET A 365 -2.25 49.15 -41.27
C MET A 365 -0.79 49.20 -40.75
N SER A 366 -0.07 48.07 -40.91
CA SER A 366 1.33 47.96 -41.41
C SER A 366 2.54 48.49 -40.58
N PRO A 367 3.78 47.97 -40.84
CA PRO A 367 4.99 48.21 -40.02
C PRO A 367 6.09 49.06 -40.72
N ASP A 368 7.18 49.40 -40.01
CA ASP A 368 8.59 49.20 -40.44
C ASP A 368 9.66 49.74 -39.45
N ALA A 369 10.89 49.22 -39.59
CA ALA A 369 12.11 49.24 -38.74
C ALA A 369 12.91 50.59 -38.69
N PRO A 370 14.25 50.69 -38.39
CA PRO A 370 15.23 49.76 -37.78
C PRO A 370 16.28 50.35 -36.75
N VAL A 371 16.99 49.43 -36.06
CA VAL A 371 18.44 49.41 -35.65
C VAL A 371 19.20 50.69 -35.18
N ALA A 372 19.82 50.62 -33.98
CA ALA A 372 21.15 51.19 -33.71
C ALA A 372 21.88 50.51 -32.51
N ASN A 373 23.20 50.33 -32.62
CA ASN A 373 24.10 49.78 -31.58
C ASN A 373 24.48 50.79 -30.50
N LEU A 374 24.85 50.32 -29.29
CA LEU A 374 26.05 50.81 -28.59
C LEU A 374 26.59 49.84 -27.51
N LEU A 375 27.79 49.33 -27.80
CA LEU A 375 28.83 48.86 -26.87
C LEU A 375 29.24 50.02 -25.91
N GLN A 376 29.86 49.90 -24.73
CA GLN A 376 30.67 48.86 -24.07
C GLN A 376 30.72 49.19 -22.53
N PRO A 377 31.64 48.69 -21.65
CA PRO A 377 31.35 48.51 -20.22
C PRO A 377 32.06 49.52 -19.30
N MET A 378 31.78 49.44 -17.99
CA MET A 378 32.71 49.95 -16.96
C MET A 378 33.04 48.90 -15.89
N THR A 379 34.33 48.83 -15.59
CA THR A 379 34.96 47.89 -14.66
C THR A 379 35.14 48.49 -13.27
N ALA A 380 35.00 47.62 -12.26
CA ALA A 380 35.73 47.63 -10.98
C ALA A 380 35.83 48.92 -10.16
N ASN A 381 35.42 48.84 -8.89
CA ASN A 381 36.44 48.97 -7.85
C ASN A 381 36.16 48.19 -6.56
N ILE A 382 37.22 47.67 -5.98
CA ILE A 382 37.23 46.89 -4.73
C ILE A 382 37.45 47.86 -3.57
N LYS A 383 36.68 47.72 -2.49
CA LYS A 383 37.16 48.13 -1.16
C LYS A 383 36.63 47.25 -0.04
N THR A 384 37.57 46.54 0.56
CA THR A 384 37.48 45.76 1.79
C THR A 384 36.94 46.55 2.98
N MET A 385 36.02 45.97 3.75
CA MET A 385 36.01 46.08 5.22
C MET A 385 35.60 44.74 5.85
N ARG A 386 36.03 44.51 7.09
CA ARG A 386 36.01 43.21 7.77
C ARG A 386 34.70 42.94 8.53
N SER A 387 34.43 41.65 8.68
CA SER A 387 33.70 40.95 9.76
C SER A 387 33.68 41.67 11.13
N PRO A 388 32.65 41.47 12.00
CA PRO A 388 32.17 40.13 12.37
C PRO A 388 30.66 39.88 12.51
N SER A 389 30.36 38.58 12.47
CA SER A 389 29.08 37.94 12.76
C SER A 389 28.63 38.14 14.22
N PRO A 390 27.32 38.17 14.52
CA PRO A 390 26.81 37.94 15.86
C PRO A 390 26.66 36.44 16.13
N ASP A 391 27.40 35.91 17.12
CA ASP A 391 27.20 34.55 17.62
C ASP A 391 25.87 34.44 18.38
N LEU A 392 24.97 33.56 17.89
CA LEU A 392 23.74 33.20 18.58
C LEU A 392 24.03 32.15 19.66
N VAL A 393 24.38 32.62 20.86
CA VAL A 393 24.41 31.78 22.07
C VAL A 393 22.97 31.58 22.58
N PRO A 394 22.52 30.33 22.85
CA PRO A 394 21.21 30.10 23.46
C PRO A 394 21.15 30.65 24.90
N ASP A 395 20.36 31.70 25.10
CA ASP A 395 20.16 32.34 26.40
C ASP A 395 19.43 31.39 27.37
N ARG A 396 20.12 30.96 28.43
CA ARG A 396 19.53 30.08 29.46
C ARG A 396 18.67 30.93 30.40
N MET A 397 17.34 30.80 30.28
CA MET A 397 16.36 31.34 31.24
C MET A 397 16.45 30.66 32.62
N ALA A 398 17.55 30.90 33.35
CA ALA A 398 17.79 30.41 34.71
C ALA A 398 18.59 31.39 35.59
N SER A 399 18.97 32.55 35.08
CA SER A 399 19.92 33.49 35.72
C SER A 399 19.29 34.80 36.23
N ARG A 400 17.96 34.87 36.38
CA ARG A 400 17.24 36.09 36.81
C ARG A 400 16.17 35.89 37.89
N ILE A 401 16.46 35.17 38.98
CA ILE A 401 15.73 35.30 40.26
C ILE A 401 16.74 35.22 41.42
N PRO A 402 16.75 36.19 42.36
CA PRO A 402 17.63 36.16 43.53
C PRO A 402 16.86 35.94 44.86
N GLU A 403 16.56 34.69 45.23
CA GLU A 403 16.12 34.36 46.61
C GLU A 403 16.72 33.03 47.13
N PRO A 404 17.19 32.97 48.40
CA PRO A 404 18.00 31.84 48.89
C PRO A 404 17.26 30.90 49.86
N ASP A 405 16.19 30.21 49.43
CA ASP A 405 15.46 29.29 50.36
C ASP A 405 14.98 27.93 49.79
N LEU A 406 15.38 27.56 48.56
CA LEU A 406 14.97 26.30 47.92
C LEU A 406 16.00 25.17 47.96
N ASN A 407 17.20 25.41 48.51
CA ASN A 407 18.30 24.44 48.53
C ASN A 407 18.23 23.43 49.71
N ARG A 408 17.04 23.19 50.27
CA ARG A 408 16.83 22.35 51.47
C ARG A 408 15.79 21.22 51.33
N ARG A 409 15.32 20.95 50.11
CA ARG A 409 14.51 19.78 49.76
C ARG A 409 14.92 19.24 48.39
N LEU A 410 15.83 18.26 48.38
CA LEU A 410 16.01 17.18 47.38
C LEU A 410 17.38 16.47 47.55
N THR A 411 17.69 16.01 48.76
CA THR A 411 18.73 15.00 48.99
C THR A 411 18.09 13.74 49.59
N PRO A 412 18.24 12.55 48.97
CA PRO A 412 17.74 11.31 49.55
C PRO A 412 18.52 10.95 50.83
N ASN A 413 17.79 10.53 51.87
CA ASN A 413 18.39 10.14 53.16
C ASN A 413 19.11 8.76 53.04
N PRO A 414 20.41 8.64 53.37
CA PRO A 414 21.17 7.39 53.22
C PRO A 414 20.66 6.19 54.04
N GLU A 415 19.84 6.41 55.07
CA GLU A 415 19.43 5.33 56.00
C GLU A 415 18.37 4.37 55.45
N LEU A 416 17.66 4.72 54.38
CA LEU A 416 16.63 3.84 53.78
C LEU A 416 17.20 2.71 52.89
N GLN A 417 18.44 2.83 52.41
CA GLN A 417 19.07 1.78 51.58
C GLN A 417 19.54 0.56 52.38
N LYS A 418 19.57 0.62 53.72
CA LYS A 418 20.05 -0.49 54.55
C LYS A 418 18.98 -1.48 55.04
N LYS A 419 17.72 -1.33 54.61
CA LYS A 419 16.59 -2.19 55.03
C LYS A 419 15.99 -3.13 53.97
N MET A 420 16.51 -3.15 52.74
CA MET A 420 16.00 -4.04 51.67
C MET A 420 16.83 -5.31 51.40
N ASN A 421 17.98 -5.49 52.06
CA ASN A 421 18.87 -6.66 51.81
C ASN A 421 18.74 -7.82 52.83
N THR A 422 17.68 -7.86 53.65
CA THR A 422 17.50 -8.91 54.67
C THR A 422 16.05 -9.37 54.87
N VAL A 423 15.34 -9.71 53.79
CA VAL A 423 14.20 -10.66 53.82
C VAL A 423 14.19 -11.43 52.50
N GLY A 424 14.42 -12.74 52.53
CA GLY A 424 14.46 -13.56 51.30
C GLY A 424 15.26 -14.86 51.39
N ALA A 425 15.45 -15.43 52.58
CA ALA A 425 16.08 -16.74 52.76
C ALA A 425 15.35 -17.51 53.86
N HIS A 426 14.27 -18.20 53.48
CA HIS A 426 13.64 -19.32 54.19
C HIS A 426 12.83 -20.14 53.18
#